data_AF-A0A1S3JH46-F1
#
_entry.id   AF-A0A1S3JH46-F1
#
_cell.length_a   1.000
_cell.length_b   1.000
_cell.length_c   1.000
_cell.angle_alpha   90.00
_cell.angle_beta   90.00
_cell.angle_gamma   90.00
#
_symmetry.space_group_name_H-M   'P 1'
#
loop_
_entity.id
_entity.type
_entity.pdbx_description
1 polymer ?
#
loop_
_entity_poly.entity_id
_entity_poly.type
_entity_poly.pdbx_seq_one_letter_code
_entity_poly.pdbx_strand_id
1 'polypeptide(L)'
;MTAELRDQLAKLEAEKNAEIAELKLSRSDAAEESNKEVTSYKEQIKQHSVTICAMEERVMKLTKKNKDYQTEVTALKQQIQELKSRPPPQPKVVRPKTPPKHTVVVEPGPDVAALEQILLAVRRENQELKSKLQEQQDVILALRRDLAGASARMSDMTGELSEAQKEKLEQSTVQVQQKQRELDEERQKLAKMSAIVDSQKKEIQDYSNELSKLKSQLNKLKTETSDKNSQVQELELALTREKDEQKKQLSLVEEEGRITSELTSYGAQCRGERHEQVIARQREALAELRQRIKSLEQVRPPVPTHDQALQQVALLKKELAELRANQALAEDKHIMASTSLDRQVSKARGIIHSVNAEADIEKSAHRETMDALDDSENSYLTLLRAIASSLEMEEVKGLRSMSHIPKDERRRLYDDREKSCEMLASRIKVLKERISRKDELLQTYERDLARLRQAEQLAEKKNAQVESLTNDVISKLDETQYLRESLNRTRDRLDQEKRLNSAIKQKKTYHMENEKPEPKWSKHRCPPDDIFGKKAAKERAHREKVKRKNYEMRALKGELTERDRELVQASRRIHDLETSLGLDSEEFVDVE
;
A
#
# COMPACT_ATOMS: atom_id res chain seq x y z
N MET A 1 -37.18 -13.04 -16.76
CA MET A 1 -35.94 -12.27 -16.56
C MET A 1 -35.50 -12.25 -15.09
N THR A 2 -36.31 -11.70 -14.17
CA THR A 2 -35.93 -11.60 -12.73
C THR A 2 -35.74 -12.95 -12.04
N ALA A 3 -36.57 -13.95 -12.33
CA ALA A 3 -36.40 -15.31 -11.79
C ALA A 3 -35.12 -15.98 -12.30
N GLU A 4 -34.85 -15.92 -13.61
CA GLU A 4 -33.65 -16.51 -14.22
C GLU A 4 -32.35 -15.89 -13.69
N LEU A 5 -32.35 -14.59 -13.36
CA LEU A 5 -31.21 -13.93 -12.71
C LEU A 5 -31.00 -14.42 -11.27
N ARG A 6 -32.06 -14.65 -10.50
CA ARG A 6 -31.97 -15.26 -9.16
C ARG A 6 -31.46 -16.71 -9.23
N ASP A 7 -31.97 -17.51 -10.17
CA ASP A 7 -31.50 -18.87 -10.41
C ASP A 7 -30.02 -18.94 -10.87
N GLN A 8 -29.53 -17.89 -11.53
CA GLN A 8 -28.11 -17.76 -11.91
C GLN A 8 -27.25 -17.36 -10.71
N LEU A 9 -27.68 -16.39 -9.90
CA LEU A 9 -26.97 -15.98 -8.68
C LEU A 9 -26.86 -17.14 -7.68
N ALA A 10 -27.97 -17.83 -7.37
CA ALA A 10 -27.98 -18.96 -6.45
C ALA A 10 -27.08 -20.13 -6.91
N LYS A 11 -26.91 -20.32 -8.24
CA LYS A 11 -25.95 -21.29 -8.79
C LYS A 11 -24.50 -20.83 -8.62
N LEU A 12 -24.19 -19.57 -8.94
CA LEU A 12 -22.87 -19.00 -8.75
C LEU A 12 -22.45 -19.01 -7.27
N GLU A 13 -23.37 -18.73 -6.35
CA GLU A 13 -23.17 -18.84 -4.91
C GLU A 13 -22.92 -20.28 -4.46
N ALA A 14 -23.69 -21.26 -4.96
CA ALA A 14 -23.47 -22.67 -4.68
C ALA A 14 -22.09 -23.16 -5.21
N GLU A 15 -21.73 -22.78 -6.43
CA GLU A 15 -20.42 -23.06 -7.04
C GLU A 15 -19.28 -22.43 -6.24
N LYS A 16 -19.39 -21.16 -5.83
CA LYS A 16 -18.38 -20.48 -5.01
C LYS A 16 -18.27 -21.07 -3.61
N ASN A 17 -19.37 -21.46 -2.99
CA ASN A 17 -19.35 -22.13 -1.69
C ASN A 17 -18.70 -23.54 -1.78
N ALA A 18 -18.91 -24.26 -2.88
CA ALA A 18 -18.22 -25.53 -3.14
C ALA A 18 -16.71 -25.35 -3.33
N GLU A 19 -16.29 -24.40 -4.17
CA GLU A 19 -14.87 -24.04 -4.38
C GLU A 19 -14.18 -23.62 -3.07
N ILE A 20 -14.86 -22.83 -2.24
CA ILE A 20 -14.37 -22.43 -0.91
C ILE A 20 -14.26 -23.65 0.04
N ALA A 21 -15.14 -24.63 -0.06
CA ALA A 21 -15.07 -25.85 0.74
C ALA A 21 -13.90 -26.76 0.32
N GLU A 22 -13.70 -26.95 -0.99
CA GLU A 22 -12.60 -27.73 -1.56
C GLU A 22 -11.23 -27.10 -1.24
N LEU A 23 -11.10 -25.78 -1.38
CA LEU A 23 -9.88 -25.04 -1.00
C LEU A 23 -9.60 -25.10 0.51
N LYS A 24 -10.63 -25.17 1.37
CA LYS A 24 -10.47 -25.38 2.82
C LYS A 24 -9.98 -26.80 3.13
N LEU A 25 -10.53 -27.81 2.46
CA LEU A 25 -10.13 -29.21 2.63
C LEU A 25 -8.68 -29.43 2.18
N SER A 26 -8.34 -29.04 0.95
CA SER A 26 -6.98 -29.14 0.41
C SER A 26 -5.94 -28.42 1.28
N ARG A 27 -6.28 -27.26 1.84
CA ARG A 27 -5.42 -26.55 2.81
C ARG A 27 -5.26 -27.30 4.14
N SER A 28 -6.28 -28.03 4.59
CA SER A 28 -6.21 -28.87 5.79
C SER A 28 -5.31 -30.08 5.54
N ASP A 29 -5.48 -30.75 4.41
CA ASP A 29 -4.71 -31.94 4.04
C ASP A 29 -3.22 -31.61 3.89
N ALA A 30 -2.88 -30.52 3.20
CA ALA A 30 -1.51 -30.03 3.07
C ALA A 30 -0.88 -29.61 4.43
N ALA A 31 -1.68 -29.07 5.35
CA ALA A 31 -1.22 -28.76 6.71
C ALA A 31 -0.97 -30.03 7.54
N GLU A 32 -1.80 -31.06 7.39
CA GLU A 32 -1.54 -32.37 7.98
C GLU A 32 -0.29 -33.05 7.40
N GLU A 33 -0.09 -33.01 6.09
CA GLU A 33 1.07 -33.59 5.42
C GLU A 33 2.37 -32.93 5.88
N SER A 34 2.43 -31.59 5.87
CA SER A 34 3.58 -30.86 6.40
C SER A 34 3.82 -31.14 7.90
N ASN A 35 2.76 -31.32 8.70
CA ASN A 35 2.92 -31.71 10.10
C ASN A 35 3.47 -33.14 10.25
N LYS A 36 3.04 -34.09 9.40
CA LYS A 36 3.58 -35.46 9.35
C LYS A 36 5.08 -35.43 9.01
N GLU A 37 5.52 -34.64 8.01
CA GLU A 37 6.94 -34.42 7.72
C GLU A 37 7.70 -33.84 8.93
N VAL A 38 7.17 -32.78 9.55
CA VAL A 38 7.78 -32.16 10.74
C VAL A 38 7.92 -33.15 11.90
N THR A 39 7.00 -34.11 12.07
CA THR A 39 7.15 -35.18 13.07
C THR A 39 8.20 -36.21 12.69
N SER A 40 8.34 -36.58 11.41
CA SER A 40 9.35 -37.55 10.97
C SER A 40 10.76 -36.98 11.09
N TYR A 41 10.98 -35.72 10.73
CA TYR A 41 12.28 -35.04 10.93
C TYR A 41 12.63 -34.90 12.42
N LYS A 42 11.67 -34.61 13.30
CA LYS A 42 11.91 -34.60 14.76
C LYS A 42 12.38 -35.94 15.30
N GLU A 43 11.79 -37.05 14.82
CA GLU A 43 12.21 -38.39 15.24
C GLU A 43 13.57 -38.78 14.63
N GLN A 44 13.87 -38.41 13.38
CA GLN A 44 15.20 -38.58 12.78
C GLN A 44 16.29 -37.84 13.59
N ILE A 45 16.05 -36.58 13.98
CA ILE A 45 16.98 -35.79 14.81
C ILE A 45 17.23 -36.48 16.16
N LYS A 46 16.19 -37.05 16.77
CA LYS A 46 16.28 -37.83 18.01
C LYS A 46 17.02 -39.16 17.86
N GLN A 47 16.89 -39.85 16.73
CA GLN A 47 17.65 -41.06 16.42
C GLN A 47 19.13 -40.74 16.12
N HIS A 48 19.39 -39.64 15.42
CA HIS A 48 20.75 -39.14 15.17
C HIS A 48 21.46 -38.72 16.45
N SER A 49 20.81 -38.00 17.38
CA SER A 49 21.46 -37.60 18.64
C SER A 49 21.83 -38.79 19.53
N VAL A 50 20.95 -39.80 19.66
CA VAL A 50 21.26 -41.07 20.35
C VAL A 50 22.43 -41.79 19.68
N THR A 51 22.47 -41.82 18.34
CA THR A 51 23.55 -42.43 17.57
C THR A 51 24.88 -41.71 17.78
N ILE A 52 24.87 -40.37 17.78
CA ILE A 52 26.05 -39.53 18.05
C ILE A 52 26.60 -39.82 19.44
N CYS A 53 25.78 -39.78 20.50
CA CYS A 53 26.26 -40.07 21.86
C CYS A 53 26.84 -41.49 22.01
N ALA A 54 26.25 -42.49 21.35
CA ALA A 54 26.79 -43.85 21.32
C ALA A 54 28.14 -43.95 20.58
N MET A 55 28.34 -43.15 19.52
CA MET A 55 29.62 -43.04 18.82
C MET A 55 30.66 -42.27 19.65
N GLU A 56 30.29 -41.17 20.30
CA GLU A 56 31.14 -40.39 21.20
C GLU A 56 31.64 -41.25 22.37
N GLU A 57 30.76 -42.02 23.01
CA GLU A 57 31.15 -43.00 24.03
C GLU A 57 32.17 -44.02 23.49
N ARG A 58 31.95 -44.54 22.28
CA ARG A 58 32.86 -45.50 21.64
C ARG A 58 34.22 -44.87 21.34
N VAL A 59 34.25 -43.63 20.86
CA VAL A 59 35.48 -42.86 20.62
C VAL A 59 36.22 -42.57 21.93
N MET A 60 35.52 -42.19 23.01
CA MET A 60 36.13 -42.01 24.33
C MET A 60 36.72 -43.32 24.88
N LYS A 61 35.98 -44.44 24.77
CA LYS A 61 36.45 -45.77 25.19
C LYS A 61 37.68 -46.24 24.40
N LEU A 62 37.72 -46.00 23.09
CA LEU A 62 38.89 -46.29 22.24
C LEU A 62 40.07 -45.36 22.53
N THR A 63 39.82 -44.07 22.75
CA THR A 63 40.84 -43.07 23.08
C THR A 63 41.51 -43.38 24.41
N LYS A 64 40.75 -43.85 25.42
CA LYS A 64 41.32 -44.35 26.68
C LYS A 64 42.25 -45.55 26.42
N LYS A 65 41.76 -46.60 25.75
CA LYS A 65 42.60 -47.78 25.42
C LYS A 65 43.87 -47.43 24.64
N ASN A 66 43.81 -46.46 23.72
CA ASN A 66 44.98 -46.00 22.98
C ASN A 66 46.01 -45.29 23.89
N LYS A 67 45.56 -44.50 24.87
CA LYS A 67 46.45 -43.94 25.91
C LYS A 67 47.05 -45.04 26.79
N ASP A 68 46.23 -46.02 27.20
CA ASP A 68 46.69 -47.16 28.02
C ASP A 68 47.80 -47.93 27.26
N TYR A 69 47.58 -48.31 25.99
CA TYR A 69 48.60 -48.94 25.15
C TYR A 69 49.83 -48.04 24.89
N GLN A 70 49.68 -46.72 24.78
CA GLN A 70 50.83 -45.82 24.68
C GLN A 70 51.70 -45.84 25.94
N THR A 71 51.09 -45.93 27.13
CA THR A 71 51.83 -46.09 28.40
C THR A 71 52.48 -47.48 28.54
N GLU A 72 51.85 -48.54 28.04
CA GLU A 72 52.46 -49.87 27.98
C GLU A 72 53.67 -49.89 27.02
N VAL A 73 53.54 -49.25 25.84
CA VAL A 73 54.63 -49.13 24.87
C VAL A 73 55.80 -48.28 25.40
N THR A 74 55.56 -47.24 26.21
CA THR A 74 56.66 -46.50 26.84
C THR A 74 57.31 -47.29 27.97
N ALA A 75 56.54 -48.00 28.80
CA ALA A 75 57.06 -48.89 29.84
C ALA A 75 57.93 -50.02 29.26
N LEU A 76 57.46 -50.70 28.20
CA LEU A 76 58.23 -51.74 27.50
C LEU A 76 59.50 -51.17 26.84
N LYS A 77 59.46 -49.94 26.29
CA LYS A 77 60.67 -49.27 25.78
C LYS A 77 61.68 -48.97 26.90
N GLN A 78 61.22 -48.52 28.07
CA GLN A 78 62.08 -48.30 29.24
C GLN A 78 62.69 -49.61 29.74
N GLN A 79 61.90 -50.69 29.84
CA GLN A 79 62.38 -52.02 30.23
C GLN A 79 63.41 -52.58 29.24
N ILE A 80 63.21 -52.38 27.93
CA ILE A 80 64.20 -52.74 26.90
C ILE A 80 65.47 -51.89 27.02
N GLN A 81 65.37 -50.62 27.40
CA GLN A 81 66.53 -49.75 27.63
C GLN A 81 67.31 -50.16 28.89
N GLU A 82 66.61 -50.54 29.97
CA GLU A 82 67.21 -51.07 31.20
C GLU A 82 67.88 -52.43 30.98
N LEU A 83 67.24 -53.34 30.23
CA LEU A 83 67.84 -54.61 29.83
C LEU A 83 69.06 -54.44 28.91
N LYS A 84 69.15 -53.34 28.16
CA LYS A 84 70.33 -52.96 27.36
C LYS A 84 71.42 -52.26 28.17
N SER A 85 71.09 -51.60 29.29
CA SER A 85 72.08 -50.99 30.18
C SER A 85 72.68 -52.00 31.18
N ARG A 86 71.99 -53.12 31.42
CA ARG A 86 72.51 -54.26 32.18
C ARG A 86 73.74 -54.87 31.45
N PRO A 87 74.92 -54.97 32.09
CA PRO A 87 76.10 -55.54 31.44
C PRO A 87 75.87 -57.03 31.11
N PRO A 88 76.41 -57.52 29.97
CA PRO A 88 76.20 -58.90 29.56
C PRO A 88 76.85 -59.88 30.54
N PRO A 89 76.23 -61.04 30.82
CA PRO A 89 76.87 -62.09 31.61
C PRO A 89 78.12 -62.57 30.88
N GLN A 90 79.28 -62.49 31.53
CA GLN A 90 80.57 -62.84 30.93
C GLN A 90 80.56 -64.31 30.48
N PRO A 91 80.94 -64.62 29.23
CA PRO A 91 81.07 -66.00 28.79
C PRO A 91 82.24 -66.66 29.53
N LYS A 92 81.93 -67.61 30.42
CA LYS A 92 82.95 -68.45 31.08
C LYS A 92 83.57 -69.40 30.05
N VAL A 93 84.62 -68.94 29.36
CA VAL A 93 85.40 -69.75 28.42
C VAL A 93 86.20 -70.81 29.19
N VAL A 94 85.56 -71.95 29.46
CA VAL A 94 86.22 -73.13 30.02
C VAL A 94 87.05 -73.79 28.92
N ARG A 95 88.37 -73.54 28.92
CA ARG A 95 89.31 -74.26 28.06
C ARG A 95 89.50 -75.70 28.58
N PRO A 96 89.28 -76.75 27.78
CA PRO A 96 89.79 -78.08 28.09
C PRO A 96 91.33 -78.07 28.07
N LYS A 97 91.96 -78.78 29.00
CA LYS A 97 93.41 -79.05 28.98
C LYS A 97 93.67 -80.38 28.27
N THR A 98 94.72 -80.46 27.46
CA THR A 98 95.35 -81.72 27.09
C THR A 98 96.01 -82.34 28.34
N PRO A 99 95.92 -83.67 28.53
CA PRO A 99 96.92 -84.61 28.00
C PRO A 99 96.31 -86.00 27.64
N PRO A 100 97.10 -87.07 27.50
CA PRO A 100 98.21 -87.28 26.57
C PRO A 100 97.88 -88.37 25.52
N LYS A 101 98.81 -88.65 24.59
CA LYS A 101 98.69 -89.75 23.63
C LYS A 101 98.74 -91.13 24.32
N HIS A 102 97.84 -92.03 23.95
CA HIS A 102 98.11 -93.47 23.98
C HIS A 102 97.67 -94.09 22.65
N THR A 103 98.63 -94.66 21.93
CA THR A 103 98.41 -95.46 20.72
C THR A 103 98.36 -96.94 21.09
N VAL A 104 97.19 -97.59 20.98
CA VAL A 104 97.12 -99.01 20.61
C VAL A 104 95.92 -99.23 19.66
N VAL A 105 96.27 -99.82 18.52
CA VAL A 105 95.51 -100.60 17.53
C VAL A 105 94.26 -101.33 18.05
N VAL A 106 93.19 -101.43 17.24
CA VAL A 106 92.47 -102.69 16.85
C VAL A 106 91.17 -102.38 16.07
N GLU A 107 91.08 -102.98 14.88
CA GLU A 107 89.91 -103.32 14.01
C GLU A 107 88.76 -102.33 13.69
N PRO A 108 88.24 -102.34 12.44
CA PRO A 108 87.06 -101.57 12.03
C PRO A 108 85.75 -102.31 12.35
N GLY A 109 85.09 -101.95 13.46
CA GLY A 109 83.76 -102.45 13.84
C GLY A 109 82.60 -101.78 13.08
N PRO A 110 81.39 -102.39 13.06
CA PRO A 110 80.23 -101.89 12.33
C PRO A 110 79.70 -100.53 12.80
N ASP A 111 80.05 -100.09 14.02
CA ASP A 111 79.65 -98.78 14.56
C ASP A 111 80.11 -97.59 13.71
N VAL A 112 81.22 -97.72 12.97
CA VAL A 112 81.70 -96.66 12.07
C VAL A 112 80.68 -96.42 10.95
N ALA A 113 80.14 -97.47 10.35
CA ALA A 113 79.13 -97.37 9.29
C ALA A 113 77.80 -96.80 9.83
N ALA A 114 77.42 -97.13 11.07
CA ALA A 114 76.24 -96.55 11.71
C ALA A 114 76.42 -95.03 11.95
N LEU A 115 77.60 -94.61 12.43
CA LEU A 115 77.95 -93.20 12.61
C LEU A 115 78.01 -92.44 11.28
N GLU A 116 78.50 -93.06 10.20
CA GLU A 116 78.48 -92.48 8.86
C GLU A 116 77.05 -92.30 8.32
N GLN A 117 76.14 -93.25 8.54
CA GLN A 117 74.73 -93.10 8.17
C GLN A 117 74.04 -91.97 8.94
N ILE A 118 74.30 -91.84 10.24
CA ILE A 118 73.81 -90.72 11.07
C ILE A 118 74.38 -89.39 10.55
N LEU A 119 75.68 -89.34 10.24
CA LEU A 119 76.33 -88.15 9.67
C LEU A 119 75.71 -87.75 8.32
N LEU A 120 75.33 -88.72 7.48
CA LEU A 120 74.64 -88.51 6.21
C LEU A 120 73.16 -88.12 6.39
N ALA A 121 72.49 -88.55 7.46
CA ALA A 121 71.15 -88.05 7.82
C ALA A 121 71.21 -86.59 8.26
N VAL A 122 72.05 -86.28 9.26
CA VAL A 122 72.24 -84.91 9.78
C VAL A 122 72.71 -83.95 8.68
N ARG A 123 73.56 -84.38 7.75
CA ARG A 123 73.95 -83.55 6.58
C ARG A 123 72.77 -83.21 5.67
N ARG A 124 71.86 -84.16 5.41
CA ARG A 124 70.65 -83.93 4.60
C ARG A 124 69.69 -82.98 5.32
N GLU A 125 69.40 -83.20 6.60
CA GLU A 125 68.59 -82.30 7.42
C GLU A 125 69.18 -80.88 7.46
N ASN A 126 70.51 -80.75 7.60
CA ASN A 126 71.18 -79.45 7.60
C ASN A 126 71.10 -78.73 6.24
N GLN A 127 71.03 -79.48 5.13
CA GLN A 127 70.82 -78.93 3.79
C GLN A 127 69.34 -78.53 3.57
N GLU A 128 68.39 -79.34 4.04
CA GLU A 128 66.96 -79.04 3.98
C GLU A 128 66.59 -77.81 4.82
N LEU A 129 67.14 -77.70 6.04
CA LEU A 129 66.99 -76.52 6.90
C LEU A 129 67.60 -75.26 6.27
N LYS A 130 68.67 -75.39 5.49
CA LYS A 130 69.25 -74.26 4.72
C LYS A 130 68.35 -73.85 3.55
N SER A 131 67.72 -74.79 2.85
CA SER A 131 66.71 -74.49 1.82
C SER A 131 65.54 -73.72 2.43
N LYS A 132 64.94 -74.27 3.50
CA LYS A 132 63.82 -73.63 4.21
C LYS A 132 64.16 -72.26 4.78
N LEU A 133 65.40 -72.06 5.25
CA LEU A 133 65.88 -70.75 5.70
C LEU A 133 66.06 -69.76 4.54
N GLN A 134 66.51 -70.20 3.38
CA GLN A 134 66.61 -69.38 2.16
C GLN A 134 65.22 -68.98 1.66
N GLU A 135 64.30 -69.94 1.54
CA GLU A 135 62.89 -69.73 1.19
C GLU A 135 62.23 -68.69 2.12
N GLN A 136 62.46 -68.79 3.43
CA GLN A 136 61.97 -67.81 4.40
C GLN A 136 62.62 -66.43 4.25
N GLN A 137 63.91 -66.34 3.90
CA GLN A 137 64.57 -65.07 3.61
C GLN A 137 63.98 -64.41 2.36
N ASP A 138 63.71 -65.19 1.32
CA ASP A 138 63.11 -64.68 0.08
C ASP A 138 61.68 -64.19 0.28
N VAL A 139 60.88 -64.88 1.12
CA VAL A 139 59.56 -64.40 1.57
C VAL A 139 59.67 -63.11 2.39
N ILE A 140 60.64 -63.01 3.32
CA ILE A 140 60.87 -61.78 4.09
C ILE A 140 61.28 -60.61 3.16
N LEU A 141 62.07 -60.89 2.11
CA LEU A 141 62.44 -59.89 1.11
C LEU A 141 61.25 -59.49 0.23
N ALA A 142 60.35 -60.41 -0.13
CA ALA A 142 59.10 -60.09 -0.82
C ALA A 142 58.22 -59.16 0.02
N LEU A 143 57.88 -59.56 1.25
CA LEU A 143 57.05 -58.77 2.17
C LEU A 143 57.63 -57.38 2.47
N ARG A 144 58.97 -57.23 2.48
CA ARG A 144 59.63 -55.91 2.61
C ARG A 144 59.42 -55.03 1.37
N ARG A 145 59.44 -55.59 0.16
CA ARG A 145 59.12 -54.85 -1.08
C ARG A 145 57.65 -54.46 -1.12
N ASP A 146 56.75 -55.37 -0.73
CA ASP A 146 55.31 -55.11 -0.68
C ASP A 146 54.97 -54.00 0.33
N LEU A 147 55.58 -54.04 1.52
CA LEU A 147 55.44 -52.99 2.53
C LEU A 147 56.01 -51.65 2.05
N ALA A 148 57.16 -51.64 1.37
CA ALA A 148 57.73 -50.42 0.80
C ALA A 148 56.81 -49.82 -0.28
N GLY A 149 56.26 -50.66 -1.17
CA GLY A 149 55.29 -50.24 -2.19
C GLY A 149 53.95 -49.77 -1.61
N ALA A 150 53.49 -50.37 -0.51
CA ALA A 150 52.32 -49.90 0.23
C ALA A 150 52.57 -48.54 0.90
N SER A 151 53.72 -48.35 1.54
CA SER A 151 54.13 -47.06 2.13
C SER A 151 54.28 -45.95 1.09
N ALA A 152 54.81 -46.26 -0.10
CA ALA A 152 54.86 -45.32 -1.22
C ALA A 152 53.46 -44.85 -1.62
N ARG A 153 52.56 -45.80 -1.95
CA ARG A 153 51.16 -45.46 -2.33
C ARG A 153 50.42 -44.67 -1.24
N MET A 154 50.64 -44.97 0.05
CA MET A 154 50.07 -44.18 1.14
C MET A 154 50.65 -42.76 1.21
N SER A 155 51.93 -42.57 0.90
CA SER A 155 52.55 -41.24 0.78
C SER A 155 51.95 -40.46 -0.38
N ASP A 156 51.81 -41.09 -1.55
CA ASP A 156 51.25 -40.48 -2.76
C ASP A 156 49.80 -40.03 -2.52
N MET A 157 48.95 -40.93 -2.02
CA MET A 157 47.55 -40.62 -1.64
C MET A 157 47.44 -39.54 -0.54
N THR A 158 48.43 -39.43 0.34
CA THR A 158 48.46 -38.35 1.37
C THR A 158 48.82 -37.01 0.73
N GLY A 159 49.71 -37.00 -0.27
CA GLY A 159 50.01 -35.83 -1.09
C GLY A 159 48.79 -35.36 -1.89
N GLU A 160 48.17 -36.26 -2.65
CA GLU A 160 46.95 -36.00 -3.43
C GLU A 160 45.82 -35.46 -2.56
N LEU A 161 45.58 -36.04 -1.37
CA LEU A 161 44.56 -35.57 -0.45
C LEU A 161 44.86 -34.17 0.10
N SER A 162 46.14 -33.86 0.37
CA SER A 162 46.57 -32.54 0.82
C SER A 162 46.42 -31.48 -0.28
N GLU A 163 46.77 -31.83 -1.52
CA GLU A 163 46.61 -30.95 -2.68
C GLU A 163 45.13 -30.69 -3.01
N ALA A 164 44.28 -31.72 -3.01
CA ALA A 164 42.84 -31.58 -3.20
C ALA A 164 42.14 -30.82 -2.04
N GLN A 165 42.71 -30.82 -0.83
CA GLN A 165 42.25 -29.95 0.27
C GLN A 165 42.68 -28.49 0.04
N LYS A 166 43.94 -28.27 -0.35
CA LYS A 166 44.48 -26.95 -0.68
C LYS A 166 43.69 -26.29 -1.81
N GLU A 167 43.45 -26.99 -2.91
CA GLU A 167 42.71 -26.47 -4.06
C GLU A 167 41.30 -26.02 -3.66
N LYS A 168 40.58 -26.82 -2.86
CA LYS A 168 39.24 -26.47 -2.35
C LYS A 168 39.26 -25.25 -1.43
N LEU A 169 40.32 -25.06 -0.65
CA LEU A 169 40.50 -23.86 0.17
C LEU A 169 40.80 -22.63 -0.69
N GLU A 170 41.60 -22.76 -1.75
CA GLU A 170 41.88 -21.68 -2.71
C GLU A 170 40.60 -21.29 -3.50
N GLN A 171 39.86 -22.26 -4.03
CA GLN A 171 38.56 -22.05 -4.69
C GLN A 171 37.55 -21.37 -3.74
N SER A 172 37.43 -21.84 -2.49
CA SER A 172 36.55 -21.24 -1.48
C SER A 172 36.97 -19.81 -1.13
N THR A 173 38.27 -19.53 -1.02
CA THR A 173 38.81 -18.19 -0.76
C THR A 173 38.45 -17.22 -1.90
N VAL A 174 38.59 -17.64 -3.16
CA VAL A 174 38.19 -16.83 -4.32
C VAL A 174 36.69 -16.56 -4.34
N GLN A 175 35.85 -17.57 -4.01
CA GLN A 175 34.40 -17.39 -3.89
C GLN A 175 34.01 -16.39 -2.80
N VAL A 176 34.65 -16.45 -1.62
CA VAL A 176 34.44 -15.50 -0.52
C VAL A 176 34.86 -14.08 -0.93
N GLN A 177 36.01 -13.92 -1.60
CA GLN A 177 36.46 -12.61 -2.11
C GLN A 177 35.55 -12.04 -3.22
N GLN A 178 34.92 -12.90 -4.02
CA GLN A 178 33.92 -12.49 -5.00
C GLN A 178 32.62 -12.04 -4.30
N LYS A 179 32.12 -12.83 -3.33
CA LYS A 179 30.91 -12.48 -2.57
C LYS A 179 31.08 -11.23 -1.70
N GLN A 180 32.27 -10.98 -1.17
CA GLN A 180 32.57 -9.74 -0.44
C GLN A 180 32.49 -8.51 -1.36
N ARG A 181 33.01 -8.60 -2.60
CA ARG A 181 32.90 -7.51 -3.59
C ARG A 181 31.46 -7.24 -3.99
N GLU A 182 30.68 -8.28 -4.26
CA GLU A 182 29.23 -8.15 -4.53
C GLU A 182 28.48 -7.47 -3.37
N LEU A 183 28.75 -7.88 -2.13
CA LEU A 183 28.16 -7.28 -0.92
C LEU A 183 28.51 -5.80 -0.76
N ASP A 184 29.77 -5.41 -1.05
CA ASP A 184 30.19 -4.01 -0.94
C ASP A 184 29.66 -3.14 -2.09
N GLU A 185 29.44 -3.70 -3.28
CA GLU A 185 28.65 -3.03 -4.32
C GLU A 185 27.18 -2.83 -3.91
N GLU A 186 26.54 -3.85 -3.33
CA GLU A 186 25.15 -3.74 -2.85
C GLU A 186 25.02 -2.72 -1.74
N ARG A 187 25.98 -2.65 -0.81
CA ARG A 187 26.08 -1.59 0.20
C ARG A 187 26.19 -0.19 -0.42
N GLN A 188 26.99 -0.03 -1.49
CA GLN A 188 27.08 1.25 -2.21
C GLN A 188 25.78 1.60 -2.94
N LYS A 189 25.07 0.61 -3.51
CA LYS A 189 23.75 0.80 -4.15
C LYS A 189 22.71 1.22 -3.11
N LEU A 190 22.70 0.58 -1.93
CA LEU A 190 21.84 0.93 -0.79
C LEU A 190 22.12 2.35 -0.27
N ALA A 191 23.39 2.73 -0.09
CA ALA A 191 23.77 4.06 0.39
C ALA A 191 23.32 5.18 -0.57
N LYS A 192 23.46 4.97 -1.89
CA LYS A 192 22.93 5.88 -2.92
C LYS A 192 21.40 5.98 -2.85
N MET A 193 20.71 4.86 -2.64
CA MET A 193 19.25 4.84 -2.52
C MET A 193 18.77 5.58 -1.25
N SER A 194 19.46 5.42 -0.11
CA SER A 194 19.16 6.17 1.12
C SER A 194 19.27 7.68 0.89
N ALA A 195 20.35 8.15 0.25
CA ALA A 195 20.52 9.57 -0.04
C ALA A 195 19.42 10.16 -0.95
N ILE A 196 18.89 9.36 -1.89
CA ILE A 196 17.73 9.75 -2.72
C ILE A 196 16.47 9.85 -1.86
N VAL A 197 16.21 8.86 -0.99
CA VAL A 197 15.05 8.87 -0.08
C VAL A 197 15.11 10.06 0.90
N ASP A 198 16.30 10.40 1.42
CA ASP A 198 16.49 11.56 2.28
C ASP A 198 16.26 12.90 1.55
N SER A 199 16.64 13.01 0.27
CA SER A 199 16.29 14.17 -0.58
C SER A 199 14.78 14.28 -0.80
N GLN A 200 14.14 13.19 -1.24
CA GLN A 200 12.69 13.15 -1.49
C GLN A 200 11.89 13.44 -0.22
N LYS A 201 12.32 12.94 0.93
CA LYS A 201 11.72 13.22 2.23
C LYS A 201 11.82 14.71 2.60
N LYS A 202 12.93 15.37 2.28
CA LYS A 202 13.09 16.81 2.45
C LYS A 202 12.20 17.60 1.50
N GLU A 203 12.16 17.23 0.22
CA GLU A 203 11.28 17.84 -0.79
C GLU A 203 9.80 17.75 -0.38
N ILE A 204 9.34 16.59 0.09
CA ILE A 204 8.00 16.39 0.65
C ILE A 204 7.74 17.28 1.87
N GLN A 205 8.74 17.43 2.76
CA GLN A 205 8.62 18.31 3.92
C GLN A 205 8.54 19.80 3.51
N ASP A 206 9.32 20.24 2.53
CA ASP A 206 9.30 21.61 2.01
C ASP A 206 7.97 21.91 1.29
N TYR A 207 7.45 21.00 0.45
CA TYR A 207 6.11 21.13 -0.13
C TYR A 207 5.00 21.14 0.94
N SER A 208 5.10 20.32 1.98
CA SER A 208 4.15 20.34 3.11
C SER A 208 4.16 21.70 3.84
N ASN A 209 5.36 22.26 4.05
CA ASN A 209 5.52 23.60 4.61
C ASN A 209 4.87 24.67 3.72
N GLU A 210 5.05 24.63 2.40
CA GLU A 210 4.39 25.57 1.46
C GLU A 210 2.86 25.41 1.43
N LEU A 211 2.35 24.18 1.41
CA LEU A 211 0.93 23.89 1.46
C LEU A 211 0.30 24.42 2.76
N SER A 212 1.03 24.38 3.88
CA SER A 212 0.60 25.01 5.14
C SER A 212 0.53 26.55 5.04
N LYS A 213 1.52 27.20 4.39
CA LYS A 213 1.54 28.65 4.16
C LYS A 213 0.35 29.07 3.28
N LEU A 214 0.11 28.37 2.18
CA LEU A 214 -1.00 28.61 1.27
C LEU A 214 -2.37 28.43 1.97
N LYS A 215 -2.53 27.38 2.78
CA LYS A 215 -3.73 27.22 3.64
C LYS A 215 -3.92 28.40 4.60
N SER A 216 -2.85 28.91 5.20
CA SER A 216 -2.93 30.08 6.09
C SER A 216 -3.33 31.37 5.36
N GLN A 217 -2.85 31.56 4.12
CA GLN A 217 -3.20 32.70 3.27
C GLN A 217 -4.66 32.61 2.81
N LEU A 218 -5.11 31.43 2.37
CA LEU A 218 -6.49 31.17 1.96
C LEU A 218 -7.47 31.42 3.11
N ASN A 219 -7.12 31.02 4.34
CA ASN A 219 -7.94 31.32 5.52
C ASN A 219 -8.02 32.83 5.82
N LYS A 220 -6.92 33.58 5.68
CA LYS A 220 -6.93 35.06 5.83
C LYS A 220 -7.80 35.74 4.78
N LEU A 221 -7.66 35.35 3.51
CA LEU A 221 -8.49 35.86 2.43
C LEU A 221 -9.97 35.52 2.68
N LYS A 222 -10.28 34.32 3.19
CA LYS A 222 -11.64 33.92 3.56
C LYS A 222 -12.22 34.78 4.70
N THR A 223 -11.45 35.10 5.74
CA THR A 223 -11.90 36.04 6.79
C THR A 223 -12.10 37.43 6.24
N GLU A 224 -11.14 37.98 5.48
CA GLU A 224 -11.28 39.31 4.85
C GLU A 224 -12.49 39.41 3.91
N THR A 225 -12.82 38.35 3.17
CA THR A 225 -14.03 38.29 2.34
C THR A 225 -15.30 38.23 3.19
N SER A 226 -15.29 37.52 4.32
CA SER A 226 -16.41 37.49 5.26
C SER A 226 -16.64 38.87 5.87
N ASP A 227 -15.59 39.54 6.33
CA ASP A 227 -15.65 40.85 6.97
C ASP A 227 -16.18 41.92 5.99
N LYS A 228 -15.69 41.91 4.74
CA LYS A 228 -16.19 42.76 3.65
C LYS A 228 -17.66 42.46 3.31
N ASN A 229 -18.08 41.21 3.32
CA ASN A 229 -19.49 40.86 3.11
C ASN A 229 -20.40 41.39 4.23
N SER A 230 -19.97 41.34 5.50
CA SER A 230 -20.73 41.99 6.58
C SER A 230 -20.79 43.51 6.43
N GLN A 231 -19.70 44.17 6.03
CA GLN A 231 -19.72 45.62 5.76
C GLN A 231 -20.66 45.98 4.60
N VAL A 232 -20.72 45.18 3.54
CA VAL A 232 -21.69 45.36 2.45
C VAL A 232 -23.12 45.23 2.97
N GLN A 233 -23.43 44.23 3.79
CA GLN A 233 -24.77 44.06 4.39
C GLN A 233 -25.14 45.23 5.33
N GLU A 234 -24.20 45.75 6.12
CA GLU A 234 -24.44 46.94 6.95
C GLU A 234 -24.72 48.19 6.10
N LEU A 235 -24.01 48.38 4.98
CA LEU A 235 -24.24 49.48 4.04
C LEU A 235 -25.57 49.33 3.29
N GLU A 236 -25.98 48.11 2.92
CA GLU A 236 -27.31 47.84 2.35
C GLU A 236 -28.43 48.13 3.36
N LEU A 237 -28.23 47.79 4.64
CA LEU A 237 -29.16 48.10 5.74
C LEU A 237 -29.20 49.60 6.07
N ALA A 238 -28.12 50.35 5.87
CA ALA A 238 -28.12 51.80 5.96
C ALA A 238 -28.87 52.44 4.78
N LEU A 239 -28.54 52.05 3.55
CA LEU A 239 -29.15 52.56 2.32
C LEU A 239 -30.66 52.28 2.22
N THR A 240 -31.14 51.15 2.76
CA THR A 240 -32.57 50.85 2.82
C THR A 240 -33.30 51.73 3.84
N ARG A 241 -32.73 51.97 5.02
CA ARG A 241 -33.28 52.92 6.01
C ARG A 241 -33.38 54.33 5.45
N GLU A 242 -32.32 54.81 4.79
CA GLU A 242 -32.31 56.17 4.24
C GLU A 242 -33.31 56.35 3.09
N LYS A 243 -33.51 55.32 2.26
CA LYS A 243 -34.61 55.30 1.27
C LYS A 243 -35.99 55.34 1.91
N ASP A 244 -36.22 54.63 3.01
CA ASP A 244 -37.48 54.69 3.76
C ASP A 244 -37.69 56.07 4.44
N GLU A 245 -36.63 56.75 4.86
CA GLU A 245 -36.70 58.11 5.40
C GLU A 245 -36.97 59.15 4.32
N GLN A 246 -36.29 59.08 3.17
CA GLN A 246 -36.60 59.90 1.99
C GLN A 246 -38.04 59.69 1.53
N LYS A 247 -38.54 58.45 1.56
CA LYS A 247 -39.95 58.13 1.22
C LYS A 247 -40.95 58.74 2.20
N LYS A 248 -40.65 58.78 3.50
CA LYS A 248 -41.48 59.47 4.51
C LYS A 248 -41.48 60.99 4.27
N GLN A 249 -40.32 61.59 4.01
CA GLN A 249 -40.20 63.00 3.68
C GLN A 249 -41.02 63.36 2.42
N LEU A 250 -40.94 62.54 1.37
CA LEU A 250 -41.77 62.70 0.17
C LEU A 250 -43.27 62.66 0.50
N SER A 251 -43.74 61.69 1.31
CA SER A 251 -45.16 61.64 1.68
C SER A 251 -45.63 62.85 2.50
N LEU A 252 -44.77 63.43 3.35
CA LEU A 252 -45.09 64.66 4.08
C LEU A 252 -45.21 65.87 3.13
N VAL A 253 -44.30 65.99 2.17
CA VAL A 253 -44.35 67.06 1.14
C VAL A 253 -45.56 66.88 0.21
N GLU A 254 -45.96 65.65 -0.11
CA GLU A 254 -47.23 65.39 -0.82
C GLU A 254 -48.46 65.80 -0.01
N GLU A 255 -48.45 65.58 1.32
CA GLU A 255 -49.57 65.90 2.19
C GLU A 255 -49.69 67.42 2.43
N GLU A 256 -48.57 68.12 2.64
CA GLU A 256 -48.51 69.59 2.58
C GLU A 256 -48.95 70.13 1.21
N GLY A 257 -48.58 69.44 0.11
CA GLY A 257 -49.03 69.74 -1.24
C GLY A 257 -50.55 69.62 -1.44
N ARG A 258 -51.19 68.63 -0.78
CA ARG A 258 -52.66 68.48 -0.77
C ARG A 258 -53.30 69.60 0.04
N ILE A 259 -52.81 69.86 1.26
CA ILE A 259 -53.34 70.92 2.14
C ILE A 259 -53.26 72.29 1.46
N THR A 260 -52.14 72.61 0.81
CA THR A 260 -51.98 73.88 0.06
C THR A 260 -52.84 73.94 -1.20
N SER A 261 -53.07 72.82 -1.88
CA SER A 261 -54.01 72.73 -3.02
C SER A 261 -55.47 72.93 -2.57
N GLU A 262 -55.88 72.29 -1.47
CA GLU A 262 -57.22 72.46 -0.87
C GLU A 262 -57.47 73.89 -0.43
N LEU A 263 -56.53 74.51 0.30
CA LEU A 263 -56.59 75.91 0.70
C LEU A 263 -56.67 76.86 -0.50
N THR A 264 -55.96 76.54 -1.60
CA THR A 264 -56.04 77.30 -2.86
C THR A 264 -57.42 77.15 -3.52
N SER A 265 -58.00 75.95 -3.50
CA SER A 265 -59.34 75.66 -4.02
C SER A 265 -60.43 76.41 -3.25
N TYR A 266 -60.42 76.35 -1.91
CA TYR A 266 -61.31 77.15 -1.07
C TYR A 266 -61.11 78.66 -1.28
N GLY A 267 -59.86 79.11 -1.44
CA GLY A 267 -59.54 80.50 -1.79
C GLY A 267 -60.12 80.96 -3.13
N ALA A 268 -60.22 80.05 -4.12
CA ALA A 268 -60.85 80.30 -5.41
C ALA A 268 -62.38 80.31 -5.32
N GLN A 269 -63.00 79.35 -4.61
CA GLN A 269 -64.45 79.32 -4.36
C GLN A 269 -64.92 80.60 -3.66
N CYS A 270 -64.23 81.02 -2.60
CA CYS A 270 -64.49 82.27 -1.88
C CYS A 270 -64.27 83.54 -2.72
N ARG A 271 -63.70 83.47 -3.93
CA ARG A 271 -63.77 84.56 -4.92
C ARG A 271 -64.95 84.38 -5.87
N GLY A 272 -65.15 83.17 -6.39
CA GLY A 272 -66.23 82.81 -7.31
C GLY A 272 -67.61 83.20 -6.79
N GLU A 273 -67.99 82.76 -5.58
CA GLU A 273 -69.30 83.02 -4.98
C GLU A 273 -69.62 84.52 -4.86
N ARG A 274 -68.61 85.33 -4.48
CA ARG A 274 -68.76 86.80 -4.37
C ARG A 274 -68.94 87.45 -5.73
N HIS A 275 -68.24 86.98 -6.77
CA HIS A 275 -68.48 87.44 -8.14
C HIS A 275 -69.85 87.00 -8.65
N GLU A 276 -70.29 85.79 -8.36
CA GLU A 276 -71.60 85.27 -8.80
C GLU A 276 -72.77 86.00 -8.14
N GLN A 277 -72.68 86.32 -6.84
CA GLN A 277 -73.64 87.19 -6.14
C GLN A 277 -73.70 88.61 -6.72
N VAL A 278 -72.56 89.18 -7.14
CA VAL A 278 -72.51 90.49 -7.82
C VAL A 278 -73.12 90.39 -9.23
N ILE A 279 -72.82 89.33 -9.98
CA ILE A 279 -73.38 89.07 -11.31
C ILE A 279 -74.90 88.86 -11.24
N ALA A 280 -75.43 88.22 -10.19
CA ALA A 280 -76.86 88.08 -9.97
C ALA A 280 -77.55 89.46 -9.83
N ARG A 281 -77.06 90.32 -8.94
CA ARG A 281 -77.56 91.70 -8.76
C ARG A 281 -77.43 92.54 -10.02
N GLN A 282 -76.33 92.38 -10.77
CA GLN A 282 -76.15 93.04 -12.07
C GLN A 282 -77.14 92.52 -13.13
N ARG A 283 -77.49 91.23 -13.12
CA ARG A 283 -78.52 90.66 -14.01
C ARG A 283 -79.91 91.17 -13.68
N GLU A 284 -80.25 91.38 -12.42
CA GLU A 284 -81.52 92.01 -12.00
C GLU A 284 -81.60 93.47 -12.49
N ALA A 285 -80.58 94.29 -12.21
CA ALA A 285 -80.50 95.68 -12.70
C ALA A 285 -80.49 95.77 -14.25
N LEU A 286 -79.85 94.80 -14.93
CA LEU A 286 -79.90 94.69 -16.39
C LEU A 286 -81.26 94.21 -16.91
N ALA A 287 -82.07 93.48 -16.13
CA ALA A 287 -83.43 93.14 -16.49
C ALA A 287 -84.32 94.39 -16.46
N GLU A 288 -84.24 95.22 -15.41
CA GLU A 288 -84.93 96.52 -15.34
C GLU A 288 -84.52 97.47 -16.49
N LEU A 289 -83.21 97.58 -16.76
CA LEU A 289 -82.70 98.39 -17.86
C LEU A 289 -83.13 97.87 -19.23
N ARG A 290 -83.13 96.54 -19.44
CA ARG A 290 -83.65 95.94 -20.68
C ARG A 290 -85.16 96.12 -20.82
N GLN A 291 -85.91 96.15 -19.72
CA GLN A 291 -87.34 96.46 -19.75
C GLN A 291 -87.58 97.92 -20.17
N ARG A 292 -86.73 98.88 -19.74
CA ARG A 292 -86.74 100.28 -20.20
C ARG A 292 -86.27 100.46 -21.66
N ILE A 293 -85.26 99.72 -22.11
CA ILE A 293 -84.74 99.81 -23.49
C ILE A 293 -85.69 99.14 -24.50
N LYS A 294 -86.37 98.06 -24.09
CA LYS A 294 -87.38 97.38 -24.92
C LYS A 294 -88.61 98.26 -25.24
N SER A 295 -88.83 99.34 -24.48
CA SER A 295 -89.82 100.38 -24.80
C SER A 295 -89.29 101.51 -25.71
N LEU A 296 -88.03 101.48 -26.15
CA LEU A 296 -87.39 102.59 -26.89
C LEU A 296 -86.79 102.21 -28.24
N GLU A 297 -86.19 101.02 -28.40
CA GLU A 297 -85.33 100.74 -29.57
C GLU A 297 -85.78 99.54 -30.41
N GLN A 298 -86.55 99.79 -31.48
CA GLN A 298 -86.84 98.75 -32.49
C GLN A 298 -86.92 99.26 -33.94
N VAL A 299 -85.87 99.92 -34.46
CA VAL A 299 -85.67 100.08 -35.93
C VAL A 299 -84.21 99.83 -36.38
N ARG A 300 -83.94 98.58 -36.78
CA ARG A 300 -82.99 98.06 -37.80
C ARG A 300 -81.43 98.01 -37.64
N PRO A 301 -80.75 97.05 -38.35
CA PRO A 301 -79.30 96.74 -38.27
C PRO A 301 -78.64 96.51 -39.71
N PRO A 302 -77.77 95.50 -40.05
CA PRO A 302 -76.34 95.19 -39.71
C PRO A 302 -75.36 94.67 -40.86
N VAL A 303 -74.07 94.39 -40.52
CA VAL A 303 -73.07 93.37 -41.07
C VAL A 303 -72.64 93.43 -42.58
N PRO A 304 -71.69 92.63 -43.17
CA PRO A 304 -70.90 91.44 -42.72
C PRO A 304 -69.34 91.45 -42.93
N THR A 305 -68.73 90.48 -43.65
CA THR A 305 -67.45 89.79 -43.28
C THR A 305 -66.66 89.13 -44.44
N HIS A 306 -65.44 88.58 -44.18
CA HIS A 306 -64.88 87.25 -44.61
C HIS A 306 -63.46 87.16 -45.28
N ASP A 307 -62.69 86.14 -44.88
CA ASP A 307 -61.76 85.24 -45.63
C ASP A 307 -60.69 85.74 -46.67
N GLN A 308 -59.42 85.85 -46.25
CA GLN A 308 -58.20 85.70 -47.09
C GLN A 308 -56.96 85.29 -46.26
N ALA A 309 -56.50 84.03 -46.30
CA ALA A 309 -55.22 83.62 -45.66
C ALA A 309 -54.54 82.33 -46.21
N LEU A 310 -55.06 81.70 -47.26
CA LEU A 310 -54.84 80.25 -47.53
C LEU A 310 -53.85 79.94 -48.68
N GLN A 311 -52.77 80.72 -48.85
CA GLN A 311 -52.06 80.77 -50.15
C GLN A 311 -50.53 81.00 -50.15
N GLN A 312 -49.74 80.34 -49.27
CA GLN A 312 -48.26 80.51 -49.27
C GLN A 312 -47.38 79.24 -49.17
N VAL A 313 -47.92 78.07 -48.82
CA VAL A 313 -47.08 76.90 -48.43
C VAL A 313 -46.50 76.10 -49.63
N ALA A 314 -47.00 76.30 -50.85
CA ALA A 314 -46.82 75.33 -51.94
C ALA A 314 -45.64 75.55 -52.93
N LEU A 315 -44.82 76.61 -52.79
CA LEU A 315 -43.96 77.08 -53.90
C LEU A 315 -42.46 77.28 -53.62
N LEU A 316 -41.95 77.05 -52.41
CA LEU A 316 -40.52 77.23 -52.09
C LEU A 316 -40.04 76.12 -51.14
N LYS A 317 -38.95 75.37 -51.36
CA LYS A 317 -38.08 75.07 -52.53
C LYS A 317 -37.35 73.75 -52.12
N LYS A 318 -37.11 72.72 -52.95
CA LYS A 318 -36.56 72.68 -54.32
C LYS A 318 -35.10 73.15 -54.44
N GLU A 319 -34.22 72.79 -53.49
CA GLU A 319 -32.79 73.19 -53.55
C GLU A 319 -31.77 72.24 -52.86
N LEU A 320 -32.15 71.05 -52.35
CA LEU A 320 -31.22 70.15 -51.61
C LEU A 320 -31.29 68.64 -51.96
N ALA A 321 -32.03 68.23 -52.98
CA ALA A 321 -32.28 66.82 -53.30
C ALA A 321 -31.41 66.24 -54.46
N GLU A 322 -30.37 66.95 -54.89
CA GLU A 322 -29.62 66.61 -56.11
C GLU A 322 -28.13 66.94 -55.99
N LEU A 323 -27.33 65.98 -55.49
CA LEU A 323 -25.98 65.64 -56.01
C LEU A 323 -25.35 64.44 -55.26
N ARG A 324 -24.91 63.44 -56.04
CA ARG A 324 -23.96 62.37 -55.68
C ARG A 324 -24.35 61.36 -54.60
N ALA A 325 -25.39 60.58 -54.89
CA ALA A 325 -25.22 59.13 -54.79
C ALA A 325 -24.35 58.62 -55.98
N ASN A 326 -23.72 57.45 -55.83
CA ASN A 326 -22.87 56.73 -56.80
C ASN A 326 -21.39 57.18 -56.94
N GLN A 327 -20.49 56.51 -56.20
CA GLN A 327 -19.49 55.62 -56.80
C GLN A 327 -18.91 54.65 -55.75
N ALA A 328 -18.38 53.51 -56.20
CA ALA A 328 -17.81 52.43 -55.39
C ALA A 328 -16.48 51.94 -56.04
N LEU A 329 -15.82 50.94 -55.42
CA LEU A 329 -14.40 50.52 -55.54
C LEU A 329 -13.50 51.26 -54.51
N ALA A 330 -12.44 50.67 -53.93
CA ALA A 330 -12.03 49.27 -53.74
C ALA A 330 -10.90 49.22 -52.67
N GLU A 331 -10.29 48.04 -52.42
CA GLU A 331 -9.04 47.81 -51.66
C GLU A 331 -9.09 48.08 -50.13
N ASP A 332 -8.31 47.40 -49.27
CA ASP A 332 -7.64 46.07 -49.32
C ASP A 332 -7.35 45.60 -47.87
N LYS A 333 -7.19 44.28 -47.63
CA LYS A 333 -6.37 43.71 -46.55
C LYS A 333 -6.11 42.18 -46.65
N HIS A 334 -5.06 41.84 -47.38
CA HIS A 334 -3.93 40.98 -46.93
C HIS A 334 -4.11 39.94 -45.80
N ILE A 335 -3.71 38.67 -46.05
CA ILE A 335 -3.01 37.75 -45.11
C ILE A 335 -2.29 36.65 -45.93
N MET A 336 -1.19 36.10 -45.41
CA MET A 336 -0.37 35.05 -46.07
C MET A 336 -0.30 33.76 -45.26
N ALA A 337 -0.19 32.62 -45.97
CA ALA A 337 0.34 31.35 -45.48
C ALA A 337 0.99 30.59 -46.66
N SER A 338 1.98 29.72 -46.40
CA SER A 338 2.79 29.07 -47.44
C SER A 338 2.92 27.56 -47.22
N THR A 339 3.11 26.78 -48.29
CA THR A 339 3.63 25.39 -48.26
C THR A 339 3.89 24.81 -49.66
N SER A 340 4.60 23.67 -49.68
CA SER A 340 4.69 22.66 -50.75
C SER A 340 5.85 22.79 -51.74
N LEU A 341 6.54 21.65 -51.95
CA LEU A 341 7.77 21.46 -52.69
C LEU A 341 7.80 19.98 -53.16
N ASP A 342 7.79 19.68 -54.47
CA ASP A 342 8.11 18.32 -54.97
C ASP A 342 8.43 18.26 -56.49
N ARG A 343 9.06 17.14 -56.90
CA ARG A 343 9.30 16.59 -58.26
C ARG A 343 10.36 17.23 -59.16
N GLN A 344 11.50 16.52 -59.34
CA GLN A 344 12.06 16.15 -60.66
C GLN A 344 13.36 15.29 -60.58
N VAL A 345 13.27 13.96 -60.72
CA VAL A 345 14.39 13.05 -61.14
C VAL A 345 13.81 11.79 -61.80
N SER A 346 14.07 11.50 -63.10
CA SER A 346 13.57 10.26 -63.76
C SER A 346 14.14 9.87 -65.16
N LYS A 347 15.28 10.40 -65.66
CA LYS A 347 15.80 10.02 -67.01
C LYS A 347 17.32 9.90 -67.12
N ALA A 348 17.90 8.76 -66.74
CA ALA A 348 19.25 8.35 -67.18
C ALA A 348 19.53 6.84 -66.96
N ARG A 349 19.44 6.03 -68.04
CA ARG A 349 20.22 4.80 -68.35
C ARG A 349 19.59 4.07 -69.53
N GLY A 350 20.33 3.93 -70.63
CA GLY A 350 20.00 3.06 -71.77
C GLY A 350 20.96 1.87 -71.80
N ILE A 351 20.53 0.75 -72.42
CA ILE A 351 21.28 -0.52 -72.43
C ILE A 351 21.69 -0.86 -73.88
N ILE A 352 22.92 -1.31 -74.06
CA ILE A 352 23.42 -1.92 -75.30
C ILE A 352 23.76 -3.39 -74.96
N HIS A 353 23.33 -4.33 -75.80
CA HIS A 353 23.53 -5.76 -75.56
C HIS A 353 24.82 -6.26 -76.25
N SER A 354 25.56 -7.12 -75.55
CA SER A 354 26.76 -7.81 -76.07
C SER A 354 26.41 -9.20 -76.58
N VAL A 355 27.17 -9.72 -77.56
CA VAL A 355 26.92 -11.04 -78.17
C VAL A 355 27.18 -12.21 -77.19
N ASN A 356 27.90 -11.98 -76.09
CA ASN A 356 28.09 -12.95 -75.01
C ASN A 356 27.04 -12.85 -73.88
N ALA A 357 25.95 -12.09 -74.06
CA ALA A 357 25.03 -11.73 -72.98
C ALA A 357 24.61 -12.90 -72.08
N GLU A 358 24.18 -14.04 -72.63
CA GLU A 358 23.74 -15.20 -71.84
C GLU A 358 24.88 -15.79 -70.99
N ALA A 359 26.07 -15.98 -71.57
CA ALA A 359 27.22 -16.52 -70.84
C ALA A 359 27.82 -15.53 -69.82
N ASP A 360 27.64 -14.22 -70.02
CA ASP A 360 28.08 -13.19 -69.07
C ASP A 360 27.02 -12.95 -67.97
N ILE A 361 25.73 -13.16 -68.27
CA ILE A 361 24.63 -13.24 -67.29
C ILE A 361 24.75 -14.51 -66.44
N GLU A 362 25.10 -15.67 -67.02
CA GLU A 362 25.33 -16.90 -66.26
C GLU A 362 26.51 -16.75 -65.27
N LYS A 363 27.60 -16.09 -65.71
CA LYS A 363 28.73 -15.74 -64.84
C LYS A 363 28.36 -14.70 -63.77
N SER A 364 27.51 -13.72 -64.10
CA SER A 364 27.05 -12.74 -63.10
C SER A 364 26.12 -13.41 -62.08
N ALA A 365 25.12 -14.16 -62.52
CA ALA A 365 24.22 -14.92 -61.66
C ALA A 365 24.96 -15.94 -60.77
N HIS A 366 25.99 -16.63 -61.27
CA HIS A 366 26.84 -17.48 -60.43
C HIS A 366 27.64 -16.69 -59.39
N ARG A 367 28.14 -15.50 -59.73
CA ARG A 367 28.81 -14.62 -58.76
C ARG A 367 27.83 -14.06 -57.73
N GLU A 368 26.70 -13.50 -58.17
CA GLU A 368 25.61 -13.00 -57.33
C GLU A 368 25.09 -14.09 -56.38
N THR A 369 25.00 -15.34 -56.83
CA THR A 369 24.65 -16.50 -55.97
C THR A 369 25.73 -16.81 -54.93
N MET A 370 27.01 -16.70 -55.29
CA MET A 370 28.13 -16.91 -54.36
C MET A 370 28.18 -15.78 -53.31
N ASP A 371 28.15 -14.53 -53.77
CA ASP A 371 28.16 -13.33 -52.93
C ASP A 371 26.97 -13.35 -51.94
N ALA A 372 25.76 -13.73 -52.39
CA ALA A 372 24.58 -13.86 -51.54
C ALA A 372 24.69 -15.01 -50.49
N LEU A 373 25.44 -16.07 -50.79
CA LEU A 373 25.70 -17.15 -49.83
C LEU A 373 26.75 -16.74 -48.79
N ASP A 374 27.81 -16.03 -49.20
CA ASP A 374 28.79 -15.45 -48.28
C ASP A 374 28.15 -14.38 -47.38
N ASP A 375 27.27 -13.52 -47.89
CA ASP A 375 26.50 -12.55 -47.10
C ASP A 375 25.52 -13.22 -46.12
N SER A 376 24.88 -14.32 -46.54
CA SER A 376 24.03 -15.14 -45.66
C SER A 376 24.84 -15.78 -44.53
N GLU A 377 26.04 -16.29 -44.82
CA GLU A 377 26.95 -16.83 -43.82
C GLU A 377 27.47 -15.74 -42.87
N ASN A 378 27.87 -14.57 -43.38
CA ASN A 378 28.31 -13.44 -42.57
C ASN A 378 27.20 -12.95 -41.63
N SER A 379 25.96 -12.94 -42.10
CA SER A 379 24.76 -12.63 -41.31
C SER A 379 24.54 -13.66 -40.19
N TYR A 380 24.59 -14.96 -40.52
CA TYR A 380 24.49 -16.05 -39.53
C TYR A 380 25.60 -15.98 -38.48
N LEU A 381 26.85 -15.78 -38.89
CA LEU A 381 28.00 -15.68 -37.98
C LEU A 381 27.92 -14.43 -37.09
N THR A 382 27.37 -13.33 -37.59
CA THR A 382 27.14 -12.11 -36.80
C THR A 382 26.04 -12.33 -35.75
N LEU A 383 24.92 -12.97 -36.14
CA LEU A 383 23.85 -13.36 -35.23
C LEU A 383 24.36 -14.32 -34.14
N LEU A 384 25.15 -15.33 -34.51
CA LEU A 384 25.69 -16.32 -33.56
C LEU A 384 26.61 -15.65 -32.51
N ARG A 385 27.47 -14.71 -32.93
CA ARG A 385 28.31 -13.91 -32.01
C ARG A 385 27.47 -13.00 -31.10
N ALA A 386 26.43 -12.36 -31.65
CA ALA A 386 25.55 -11.48 -30.88
C ALA A 386 24.79 -12.24 -29.78
N ILE A 387 24.23 -13.43 -30.11
CA ILE A 387 23.54 -14.29 -29.14
C ILE A 387 24.54 -14.86 -28.11
N ALA A 388 25.72 -15.31 -28.54
CA ALA A 388 26.77 -15.81 -27.63
C ALA A 388 27.19 -14.76 -26.59
N SER A 389 27.47 -13.53 -27.05
CA SER A 389 27.79 -12.38 -26.18
C SER A 389 26.63 -12.07 -25.22
N SER A 390 25.39 -12.04 -25.72
CA SER A 390 24.19 -11.78 -24.91
C SER A 390 23.87 -12.86 -23.87
N LEU A 391 24.46 -14.06 -23.99
CA LEU A 391 24.30 -15.18 -23.06
C LEU A 391 25.53 -15.41 -22.16
N GLU A 392 26.53 -14.52 -22.26
CA GLU A 392 27.81 -14.56 -21.53
C GLU A 392 28.60 -15.86 -21.81
N MET A 393 28.66 -16.28 -23.08
CA MET A 393 29.46 -17.44 -23.51
C MET A 393 30.86 -17.03 -23.98
N GLU A 394 31.88 -17.42 -23.20
CA GLU A 394 33.29 -17.07 -23.43
C GLU A 394 33.88 -17.68 -24.71
N GLU A 395 33.51 -18.92 -25.04
CA GLU A 395 33.89 -19.59 -26.29
C GLU A 395 32.67 -20.12 -27.04
N VAL A 396 32.57 -19.77 -28.33
CA VAL A 396 31.65 -20.40 -29.29
C VAL A 396 32.42 -20.86 -30.51
N LYS A 397 32.23 -22.13 -30.88
CA LYS A 397 32.97 -22.79 -31.96
C LYS A 397 32.23 -22.60 -33.28
N GLY A 398 32.85 -23.06 -34.36
CA GLY A 398 32.26 -22.96 -35.70
C GLY A 398 32.17 -21.54 -36.31
N LEU A 399 32.83 -20.54 -35.69
CA LEU A 399 32.81 -19.13 -36.13
C LEU A 399 33.69 -18.79 -37.36
N ARG A 400 34.27 -19.80 -38.02
CA ARG A 400 35.00 -19.69 -39.30
C ARG A 400 34.05 -19.75 -40.48
N SER A 401 34.45 -19.23 -41.64
CA SER A 401 33.68 -19.38 -42.89
C SER A 401 33.79 -20.81 -43.45
N MET A 402 32.76 -21.24 -44.20
CA MET A 402 32.69 -22.49 -44.97
C MET A 402 33.26 -22.35 -46.39
N SER A 403 33.63 -21.13 -46.81
CA SER A 403 34.11 -20.84 -48.15
C SER A 403 35.55 -21.33 -48.34
N HIS A 404 35.81 -21.89 -49.52
CA HIS A 404 37.08 -22.51 -49.96
C HIS A 404 37.65 -23.68 -49.13
N ILE A 405 37.02 -24.13 -48.04
CA ILE A 405 37.50 -25.30 -47.27
C ILE A 405 37.08 -26.67 -47.86
N PRO A 406 37.89 -27.74 -47.68
CA PRO A 406 37.57 -29.12 -48.09
C PRO A 406 36.28 -29.68 -47.50
N LYS A 407 35.69 -30.69 -48.15
CA LYS A 407 34.41 -31.29 -47.74
C LYS A 407 34.44 -31.89 -46.32
N ASP A 408 35.55 -32.51 -45.93
CA ASP A 408 35.67 -33.15 -44.60
C ASP A 408 35.82 -32.11 -43.48
N GLU A 409 36.53 -31.01 -43.74
CA GLU A 409 36.61 -29.87 -42.82
C GLU A 409 35.29 -29.12 -42.74
N ARG A 410 34.57 -28.97 -43.85
CA ARG A 410 33.22 -28.42 -43.91
C ARG A 410 32.22 -29.21 -43.08
N ARG A 411 32.35 -30.54 -43.03
CA ARG A 411 31.54 -31.39 -42.15
C ARG A 411 31.88 -31.16 -40.68
N ARG A 412 33.17 -31.16 -40.30
CA ARG A 412 33.58 -30.82 -38.92
C ARG A 412 33.09 -29.43 -38.49
N LEU A 413 33.14 -28.45 -39.40
CA LEU A 413 32.67 -27.09 -39.16
C LEU A 413 31.13 -27.01 -39.02
N TYR A 414 30.38 -27.86 -39.73
CA TYR A 414 28.95 -28.06 -39.47
C TYR A 414 28.72 -28.66 -38.08
N ASP A 415 29.40 -29.76 -37.74
CA ASP A 415 29.25 -30.44 -36.44
C ASP A 415 29.61 -29.50 -35.26
N ASP A 416 30.53 -28.55 -35.44
CA ASP A 416 30.90 -27.54 -34.43
C ASP A 416 29.87 -26.39 -34.32
N ARG A 417 29.20 -26.04 -35.43
CA ARG A 417 28.08 -25.07 -35.43
C ARG A 417 26.84 -25.66 -34.78
N GLU A 418 26.52 -26.93 -35.06
CA GLU A 418 25.39 -27.66 -34.46
C GLU A 418 25.51 -27.69 -32.93
N LYS A 419 26.62 -28.21 -32.40
CA LYS A 419 26.92 -28.22 -30.95
C LYS A 419 26.89 -26.82 -30.33
N SER A 420 27.33 -25.79 -31.06
CA SER A 420 27.28 -24.41 -30.58
C SER A 420 25.82 -23.92 -30.45
N CYS A 421 24.95 -24.24 -31.40
CA CYS A 421 23.52 -23.96 -31.32
C CYS A 421 22.83 -24.75 -30.19
N GLU A 422 23.18 -26.01 -29.98
CA GLU A 422 22.69 -26.82 -28.84
C GLU A 422 23.08 -26.18 -27.50
N MET A 423 24.34 -25.76 -27.34
CA MET A 423 24.83 -25.09 -26.14
C MET A 423 24.07 -23.77 -25.87
N LEU A 424 23.91 -22.93 -26.89
CA LEU A 424 23.14 -21.68 -26.81
C LEU A 424 21.67 -21.96 -26.41
N ALA A 425 21.03 -22.96 -27.03
CA ALA A 425 19.65 -23.35 -26.70
C ALA A 425 19.53 -23.88 -25.26
N SER A 426 20.50 -24.68 -24.79
CA SER A 426 20.52 -25.17 -23.40
C SER A 426 20.67 -24.03 -22.39
N ARG A 427 21.53 -23.04 -22.68
CA ARG A 427 21.74 -21.83 -21.87
C ARG A 427 20.47 -20.98 -21.80
N ILE A 428 19.79 -20.77 -22.93
CA ILE A 428 18.48 -20.11 -22.99
C ILE A 428 17.44 -20.86 -22.15
N LYS A 429 17.39 -22.20 -22.26
CA LYS A 429 16.44 -23.03 -21.49
C LYS A 429 16.65 -22.88 -19.98
N VAL A 430 17.89 -23.00 -19.50
CA VAL A 430 18.24 -22.83 -18.08
C VAL A 430 17.93 -21.42 -17.58
N LEU A 431 18.17 -20.38 -18.39
CA LEU A 431 17.79 -19.01 -18.05
C LEU A 431 16.27 -18.84 -17.97
N LYS A 432 15.50 -19.39 -18.92
CA LYS A 432 14.03 -19.40 -18.88
C LYS A 432 13.50 -20.09 -17.62
N GLU A 433 13.99 -21.29 -17.32
CA GLU A 433 13.62 -22.04 -16.11
C GLU A 433 14.02 -21.29 -14.82
N ARG A 434 15.08 -20.48 -14.84
CA ARG A 434 15.49 -19.62 -13.71
C ARG A 434 14.62 -18.38 -13.56
N ILE A 435 14.11 -17.84 -14.67
CA ILE A 435 13.18 -16.69 -14.69
C ILE A 435 11.82 -17.14 -14.17
N SER A 436 11.22 -18.20 -14.70
CA SER A 436 9.90 -18.69 -14.24
C SER A 436 9.87 -18.98 -12.73
N ARG A 437 10.91 -19.62 -12.18
CA ARG A 437 11.05 -19.84 -10.72
C ARG A 437 11.21 -18.56 -9.90
N LYS A 438 11.75 -17.48 -10.47
CA LYS A 438 11.77 -16.16 -9.83
C LYS A 438 10.40 -15.49 -9.90
N ASP A 439 9.70 -15.60 -11.03
CA ASP A 439 8.38 -15.01 -11.21
C ASP A 439 7.35 -15.68 -10.29
N GLU A 440 7.39 -17.01 -10.16
CA GLU A 440 6.62 -17.79 -9.18
C GLU A 440 6.87 -17.30 -7.74
N LEU A 441 8.14 -17.10 -7.36
CA LEU A 441 8.53 -16.60 -6.04
C LEU A 441 8.05 -15.15 -5.82
N LEU A 442 8.17 -14.27 -6.81
CA LEU A 442 7.65 -12.90 -6.73
C LEU A 442 6.12 -12.90 -6.53
N GLN A 443 5.38 -13.74 -7.26
CA GLN A 443 3.94 -13.90 -7.04
C GLN A 443 3.60 -14.43 -5.63
N THR A 444 4.46 -15.26 -5.01
CA THR A 444 4.23 -15.64 -3.59
C THR A 444 4.40 -14.45 -2.65
N TYR A 445 5.43 -13.62 -2.85
CA TYR A 445 5.60 -12.38 -2.07
C TYR A 445 4.46 -11.37 -2.30
N GLU A 446 3.93 -11.25 -3.52
CA GLU A 446 2.75 -10.41 -3.80
C GLU A 446 1.50 -10.88 -3.05
N ARG A 447 1.25 -12.21 -3.02
CA ARG A 447 0.16 -12.82 -2.25
C ARG A 447 0.34 -12.61 -0.75
N ASP A 448 1.57 -12.72 -0.24
CA ASP A 448 1.86 -12.50 1.17
C ASP A 448 1.79 -11.02 1.58
N LEU A 449 2.21 -10.09 0.73
CA LEU A 449 1.98 -8.65 0.94
C LEU A 449 0.49 -8.30 0.94
N ALA A 450 -0.33 -8.95 0.10
CA ALA A 450 -1.79 -8.78 0.11
C ALA A 450 -2.40 -9.30 1.43
N ARG A 451 -1.98 -10.48 1.91
CA ARG A 451 -2.37 -11.02 3.23
C ARG A 451 -1.95 -10.10 4.38
N LEU A 452 -0.75 -9.52 4.30
CA LEU A 452 -0.22 -8.62 5.34
C LEU A 452 -1.07 -7.35 5.46
N ARG A 453 -1.44 -6.72 4.32
CA ARG A 453 -2.37 -5.58 4.29
C ARG A 453 -3.77 -5.92 4.83
N GLN A 454 -4.29 -7.12 4.54
CA GLN A 454 -5.56 -7.58 5.10
C GLN A 454 -5.49 -7.78 6.62
N ALA A 455 -4.37 -8.31 7.13
CA ALA A 455 -4.13 -8.46 8.57
C ALA A 455 -3.95 -7.10 9.28
N GLU A 456 -3.28 -6.14 8.63
CA GLU A 456 -3.13 -4.76 9.08
C GLU A 456 -4.48 -4.06 9.21
N GLN A 457 -5.31 -4.07 8.17
CA GLN A 457 -6.68 -3.54 8.21
C GLN A 457 -7.58 -4.21 9.26
N LEU A 458 -7.38 -5.51 9.53
CA LEU A 458 -8.10 -6.22 10.59
C LEU A 458 -7.62 -5.77 11.97
N ALA A 459 -6.31 -5.54 12.14
CA ALA A 459 -5.73 -5.02 13.38
C ALA A 459 -6.19 -3.58 13.65
N GLU A 460 -6.23 -2.70 12.65
CA GLU A 460 -6.79 -1.34 12.75
C GLU A 460 -8.25 -1.37 13.23
N LYS A 461 -9.10 -2.20 12.59
CA LYS A 461 -10.51 -2.39 12.99
C LYS A 461 -10.64 -2.93 14.41
N LYS A 462 -9.70 -3.77 14.88
CA LYS A 462 -9.69 -4.27 16.25
C LYS A 462 -9.19 -3.25 17.26
N ASN A 463 -8.20 -2.42 16.91
CA ASN A 463 -7.76 -1.31 17.74
C ASN A 463 -8.88 -0.28 17.93
N ALA A 464 -9.59 0.10 16.87
CA ALA A 464 -10.75 1.00 16.97
C ALA A 464 -11.88 0.43 17.87
N GLN A 465 -12.11 -0.89 17.84
CA GLN A 465 -13.05 -1.56 18.76
C GLN A 465 -12.56 -1.50 20.22
N VAL A 466 -11.26 -1.68 20.47
CA VAL A 466 -10.66 -1.56 21.82
C VAL A 466 -10.68 -0.12 22.32
N GLU A 467 -10.42 0.87 21.46
CA GLU A 467 -10.53 2.29 21.80
C GLU A 467 -11.97 2.69 22.15
N SER A 468 -12.96 2.24 21.36
CA SER A 468 -14.38 2.45 21.69
C SER A 468 -14.73 1.88 23.07
N LEU A 469 -14.40 0.61 23.33
CA LEU A 469 -14.65 -0.03 24.62
C LEU A 469 -13.90 0.64 25.78
N THR A 470 -12.72 1.21 25.52
CA THR A 470 -11.96 1.98 26.52
C THR A 470 -12.68 3.29 26.86
N ASN A 471 -13.19 4.01 25.85
CA ASN A 471 -13.99 5.21 26.05
C ASN A 471 -15.32 4.92 26.75
N ASP A 472 -15.99 3.81 26.43
CA ASP A 472 -17.21 3.35 27.12
C ASP A 472 -16.93 3.05 28.60
N VAL A 473 -15.82 2.37 28.91
CA VAL A 473 -15.39 2.10 30.30
C VAL A 473 -15.09 3.38 31.06
N ILE A 474 -14.40 4.36 30.44
CA ILE A 474 -14.14 5.67 31.03
C ILE A 474 -15.46 6.42 31.32
N SER A 475 -16.37 6.47 30.33
CA SER A 475 -17.68 7.11 30.49
C SER A 475 -18.51 6.47 31.61
N LYS A 476 -18.45 5.14 31.75
CA LYS A 476 -19.11 4.42 32.85
C LYS A 476 -18.44 4.66 34.20
N LEU A 477 -17.12 4.83 34.26
CA LEU A 477 -16.43 5.24 35.49
C LEU A 477 -16.88 6.64 35.92
N ASP A 478 -16.91 7.61 35.01
CA ASP A 478 -17.39 8.98 35.27
C ASP A 478 -18.87 8.98 35.73
N GLU A 479 -19.75 8.24 35.05
CA GLU A 479 -21.15 8.07 35.47
C GLU A 479 -21.24 7.53 36.90
N THR A 480 -20.47 6.47 37.24
CA THR A 480 -20.47 5.94 38.62
C THR A 480 -19.88 6.92 39.64
N GLN A 481 -18.94 7.79 39.25
CA GLN A 481 -18.46 8.86 40.13
C GLN A 481 -19.57 9.90 40.38
N TYR A 482 -20.22 10.42 39.35
CA TYR A 482 -21.32 11.37 39.50
C TYR A 482 -22.47 10.81 40.33
N LEU A 483 -22.81 9.52 40.16
CA LEU A 483 -23.80 8.83 40.98
C LEU A 483 -23.36 8.69 42.45
N ARG A 484 -22.08 8.37 42.72
CA ARG A 484 -21.52 8.34 44.08
C ARG A 484 -21.54 9.71 44.74
N GLU A 485 -21.18 10.77 44.02
CA GLU A 485 -21.24 12.14 44.52
C GLU A 485 -22.68 12.58 44.81
N SER A 486 -23.63 12.30 43.91
CA SER A 486 -25.05 12.59 44.11
C SER A 486 -25.62 11.84 45.33
N LEU A 487 -25.24 10.58 45.52
CA LEU A 487 -25.61 9.76 46.67
C LEU A 487 -25.02 10.31 47.99
N ASN A 488 -23.81 10.84 47.97
CA ASN A 488 -23.23 11.48 49.15
C ASN A 488 -23.91 12.82 49.45
N ARG A 489 -24.09 13.71 48.45
CA ARG A 489 -24.80 14.99 48.61
C ARG A 489 -26.25 14.80 49.11
N THR A 490 -26.91 13.70 48.79
CA THR A 490 -28.26 13.37 49.30
C THR A 490 -28.23 12.78 50.72
N ARG A 491 -27.21 11.98 51.08
CA ARG A 491 -26.95 11.58 52.48
C ARG A 491 -26.67 12.77 53.38
N ASP A 492 -25.82 13.71 52.94
CA ASP A 492 -25.47 14.91 53.72
C ASP A 492 -26.70 15.78 54.01
N ARG A 493 -27.56 15.99 53.01
CA ARG A 493 -28.85 16.69 53.17
C ARG A 493 -29.77 15.96 54.15
N LEU A 494 -29.91 14.65 54.02
CA LEU A 494 -30.72 13.83 54.92
C LEU A 494 -30.21 13.89 56.37
N ASP A 495 -28.90 13.88 56.58
CA ASP A 495 -28.29 13.98 57.91
C ASP A 495 -28.37 15.41 58.47
N GLN A 496 -28.33 16.44 57.62
CA GLN A 496 -28.66 17.81 58.02
C GLN A 496 -30.14 17.92 58.45
N GLU A 497 -31.08 17.32 57.70
CA GLU A 497 -32.50 17.28 58.10
C GLU A 497 -32.72 16.47 59.38
N LYS A 498 -32.00 15.35 59.61
CA LYS A 498 -32.05 14.63 60.89
C LYS A 498 -31.59 15.51 62.05
N ARG A 499 -30.47 16.24 61.90
CA ARG A 499 -29.96 17.18 62.92
C ARG A 499 -30.97 18.30 63.20
N LEU A 500 -31.52 18.93 62.15
CA LEU A 500 -32.54 19.97 62.28
C LEU A 500 -33.83 19.45 62.93
N ASN A 501 -34.32 18.28 62.55
CA ASN A 501 -35.51 17.66 63.17
C ASN A 501 -35.28 17.31 64.65
N SER A 502 -34.08 16.84 65.02
CA SER A 502 -33.73 16.61 66.43
C SER A 502 -33.67 17.92 67.23
N ALA A 503 -33.07 18.98 66.68
CA ALA A 503 -33.07 20.30 67.31
C ALA A 503 -34.48 20.90 67.44
N ILE A 504 -35.35 20.71 66.43
CA ILE A 504 -36.76 21.12 66.48
C ILE A 504 -37.53 20.30 67.53
N LYS A 505 -37.27 19.00 67.67
CA LYS A 505 -37.85 18.17 68.74
C LYS A 505 -37.44 18.68 70.12
N GLN A 506 -36.14 18.90 70.35
CA GLN A 506 -35.61 19.45 71.61
C GLN A 506 -36.17 20.84 71.93
N LYS A 507 -36.27 21.73 70.93
CA LYS A 507 -36.88 23.05 71.11
C LYS A 507 -38.38 22.95 71.40
N LYS A 508 -39.09 21.99 70.80
CA LYS A 508 -40.52 21.74 71.08
C LYS A 508 -40.77 21.16 72.46
N THR A 509 -39.94 20.23 72.96
CA THR A 509 -40.06 19.75 74.35
C THR A 509 -39.82 20.90 75.33
N TYR A 510 -38.77 21.70 75.11
CA TYR A 510 -38.50 22.89 75.92
C TYR A 510 -39.63 23.94 75.88
N HIS A 511 -40.31 24.10 74.73
CA HIS A 511 -41.49 24.98 74.63
C HIS A 511 -42.69 24.38 75.37
N MET A 512 -42.94 23.07 75.25
CA MET A 512 -44.05 22.39 75.92
C MET A 512 -43.89 22.33 77.45
N GLU A 513 -42.66 22.37 77.96
CA GLU A 513 -42.36 22.51 79.39
C GLU A 513 -42.57 23.96 79.91
N ASN A 514 -42.60 24.96 79.02
CA ASN A 514 -42.80 26.37 79.36
C ASN A 514 -44.19 26.93 78.99
N GLU A 515 -44.96 26.24 78.14
CA GLU A 515 -46.31 26.66 77.75
C GLU A 515 -47.34 26.40 78.85
N LYS A 516 -47.79 27.48 79.51
CA LYS A 516 -49.01 27.43 80.33
C LYS A 516 -50.20 27.06 79.43
N PRO A 517 -51.09 26.14 79.85
CA PRO A 517 -52.13 25.62 78.97
C PRO A 517 -53.26 26.65 78.74
N GLU A 518 -53.35 27.17 77.52
CA GLU A 518 -54.50 27.99 77.09
C GLU A 518 -55.74 27.14 76.69
N PRO A 519 -56.95 27.71 76.72
CA PRO A 519 -58.20 26.95 76.51
C PRO A 519 -58.40 26.50 75.06
N LYS A 520 -58.85 25.25 74.88
CA LYS A 520 -59.24 24.71 73.57
C LYS A 520 -60.53 25.34 73.07
N TRP A 521 -60.46 26.21 72.06
CA TRP A 521 -61.63 26.71 71.35
C TRP A 521 -62.33 25.61 70.55
N SER A 522 -63.66 25.66 70.49
CA SER A 522 -64.48 24.61 69.86
C SER A 522 -64.51 24.72 68.33
N LYS A 523 -64.70 23.58 67.66
CA LYS A 523 -64.75 23.51 66.19
C LYS A 523 -66.12 23.94 65.67
N HIS A 524 -66.28 25.23 65.34
CA HIS A 524 -67.51 25.71 64.71
C HIS A 524 -67.67 25.12 63.30
N ARG A 525 -68.87 24.63 62.96
CA ARG A 525 -69.16 23.91 61.71
C ARG A 525 -69.87 24.83 60.70
N CYS A 526 -69.15 25.81 60.16
CA CYS A 526 -69.63 26.59 59.01
C CYS A 526 -69.21 25.94 57.68
N PRO A 527 -70.04 26.01 56.61
CA PRO A 527 -69.59 25.78 55.25
C PRO A 527 -68.45 26.74 54.88
N PRO A 528 -67.38 26.29 54.20
CA PRO A 528 -66.28 27.17 53.79
C PRO A 528 -66.62 27.89 52.49
N ASP A 529 -67.35 29.01 52.58
CA ASP A 529 -67.55 29.90 51.44
C ASP A 529 -66.20 30.43 50.94
N ASP A 530 -65.99 30.38 49.62
CA ASP A 530 -64.71 30.71 49.00
C ASP A 530 -64.55 32.22 48.76
N ILE A 531 -64.65 32.99 49.85
CA ILE A 531 -64.59 34.46 49.91
C ILE A 531 -63.33 35.04 49.24
N PHE A 532 -62.29 34.23 49.06
CA PHE A 532 -61.01 34.60 48.43
C PHE A 532 -60.73 33.89 47.09
N GLY A 533 -61.71 33.19 46.50
CA GLY A 533 -61.57 32.52 45.20
C GLY A 533 -60.47 31.44 45.14
N LYS A 534 -60.08 30.85 46.27
CA LYS A 534 -58.98 29.88 46.40
C LYS A 534 -59.25 28.57 45.65
N LYS A 535 -60.52 28.18 45.47
CA LYS A 535 -60.93 27.04 44.64
C LYS A 535 -60.76 27.38 43.15
N ALA A 536 -61.17 28.56 42.73
CA ALA A 536 -60.97 29.05 41.35
C ALA A 536 -59.48 29.25 41.00
N ALA A 537 -58.67 29.71 41.97
CA ALA A 537 -57.23 29.84 41.82
C ALA A 537 -56.53 28.47 41.67
N LYS A 538 -56.93 27.47 42.47
CA LYS A 538 -56.44 26.08 42.35
C LYS A 538 -56.84 25.45 41.01
N GLU A 539 -58.09 25.65 40.57
CA GLU A 539 -58.56 25.28 39.23
C GLU A 539 -57.67 25.88 38.13
N ARG A 540 -57.43 27.20 38.18
CA ARG A 540 -56.61 27.92 37.21
C ARG A 540 -55.17 27.40 37.17
N ALA A 541 -54.53 27.23 38.33
CA ALA A 541 -53.19 26.68 38.45
C ALA A 541 -53.09 25.21 37.97
N HIS A 542 -54.13 24.40 38.21
CA HIS A 542 -54.19 23.03 37.71
C HIS A 542 -54.30 23.00 36.17
N ARG A 543 -55.22 23.78 35.61
CA ARG A 543 -55.37 23.94 34.14
C ARG A 543 -54.08 24.43 33.49
N GLU A 544 -53.36 25.35 34.14
CA GLU A 544 -52.08 25.85 33.64
C GLU A 544 -50.97 24.78 33.71
N LYS A 545 -50.89 24.01 34.80
CA LYS A 545 -49.95 22.89 34.92
C LYS A 545 -50.22 21.80 33.87
N VAL A 546 -51.48 21.54 33.56
CA VAL A 546 -51.89 20.66 32.44
C VAL A 546 -51.51 21.27 31.08
N LYS A 547 -51.71 22.58 30.86
CA LYS A 547 -51.26 23.26 29.62
C LYS A 547 -49.74 23.14 29.42
N ARG A 548 -48.94 23.34 30.47
CA ARG A 548 -47.48 23.20 30.43
C ARG A 548 -47.08 21.77 30.05
N LYS A 549 -47.64 20.75 30.71
CA LYS A 549 -47.43 19.32 30.34
C LYS A 549 -47.88 18.99 28.92
N ASN A 550 -48.99 19.55 28.45
CA ASN A 550 -49.49 19.35 27.08
C ASN A 550 -48.75 20.17 26.02
N TYR A 551 -47.80 21.03 26.43
CA TYR A 551 -46.82 21.66 25.55
C TYR A 551 -45.52 20.84 25.52
N GLU A 552 -45.01 20.49 26.71
CA GLU A 552 -43.87 19.60 26.94
C GLU A 552 -44.01 18.26 26.20
N MET A 553 -45.14 17.55 26.34
CA MET A 553 -45.42 16.33 25.58
C MET A 553 -45.57 16.52 24.06
N ARG A 554 -45.75 17.75 23.56
CA ARG A 554 -45.76 18.04 22.11
C ARG A 554 -44.38 18.41 21.59
N ALA A 555 -43.57 19.11 22.37
CA ALA A 555 -42.15 19.34 22.07
C ALA A 555 -41.40 18.00 21.99
N LEU A 556 -41.47 17.19 23.04
CA LEU A 556 -40.82 15.86 23.10
C LEU A 556 -41.30 14.90 22.00
N LYS A 557 -42.58 14.98 21.58
CA LYS A 557 -43.06 14.21 20.42
C LYS A 557 -42.56 14.75 19.08
N GLY A 558 -42.40 16.07 18.95
CA GLY A 558 -41.76 16.69 17.79
C GLY A 558 -40.32 16.21 17.66
N GLU A 559 -39.53 16.41 18.71
CA GLU A 559 -38.13 15.97 18.85
C GLU A 559 -37.95 14.48 18.56
N LEU A 560 -38.86 13.62 19.06
CA LEU A 560 -38.84 12.18 18.76
C LEU A 560 -39.03 11.93 17.25
N THR A 561 -40.07 12.50 16.62
CA THR A 561 -40.26 12.32 15.16
C THR A 561 -39.16 12.96 14.31
N GLU A 562 -38.38 13.89 14.85
CA GLU A 562 -37.22 14.47 14.18
C GLU A 562 -36.01 13.51 14.27
N ARG A 563 -35.73 12.95 15.45
CA ARG A 563 -34.77 11.86 15.64
C ARG A 563 -35.11 10.63 14.79
N ASP A 564 -36.38 10.23 14.70
CA ASP A 564 -36.83 9.10 13.88
C ASP A 564 -36.54 9.35 12.39
N ARG A 565 -36.76 10.58 11.89
CA ARG A 565 -36.41 10.95 10.50
C ARG A 565 -34.91 10.98 10.27
N GLU A 566 -34.12 11.45 11.24
CA GLU A 566 -32.65 11.41 11.16
C GLU A 566 -32.13 9.98 11.14
N LEU A 567 -32.68 9.08 11.96
CA LEU A 567 -32.34 7.66 11.96
C LEU A 567 -32.65 7.01 10.61
N VAL A 568 -33.86 7.22 10.06
CA VAL A 568 -34.21 6.71 8.71
C VAL A 568 -33.30 7.27 7.61
N GLN A 569 -32.87 8.54 7.72
CA GLN A 569 -31.88 9.10 6.80
C GLN A 569 -30.47 8.51 7.00
N ALA A 570 -30.06 8.22 8.24
CA ALA A 570 -28.79 7.59 8.53
C ALA A 570 -28.74 6.15 8.02
N SER A 571 -29.79 5.35 8.27
CA SER A 571 -29.93 4.00 7.72
C SER A 571 -29.89 3.99 6.19
N ARG A 572 -30.55 4.94 5.52
CA ARG A 572 -30.44 5.08 4.06
C ARG A 572 -29.03 5.39 3.60
N ARG A 573 -28.33 6.35 4.22
CA ARG A 573 -26.93 6.66 3.88
C ARG A 573 -25.98 5.48 4.13
N ILE A 574 -26.24 4.66 5.16
CA ILE A 574 -25.49 3.44 5.42
C ILE A 574 -25.75 2.42 4.31
N HIS A 575 -27.00 2.17 3.94
CA HIS A 575 -27.37 1.29 2.83
C HIS A 575 -26.82 1.77 1.47
N ASP A 576 -26.89 3.08 1.18
CA ASP A 576 -26.28 3.70 -0.01
C ASP A 576 -24.76 3.45 -0.05
N LEU A 577 -24.08 3.55 1.11
CA LEU A 577 -22.65 3.29 1.24
C LEU A 577 -22.31 1.80 1.10
N GLU A 578 -23.06 0.90 1.74
CA GLU A 578 -22.92 -0.55 1.64
C GLU A 578 -23.08 -1.02 0.19
N THR A 579 -24.13 -0.55 -0.50
CA THR A 579 -24.36 -0.77 -1.95
C THR A 579 -23.17 -0.26 -2.76
N SER A 580 -22.67 0.96 -2.48
CA SER A 580 -21.52 1.56 -3.20
C SER A 580 -20.19 0.83 -2.98
N LEU A 581 -20.08 0.07 -1.89
CA LEU A 581 -18.92 -0.74 -1.53
C LEU A 581 -19.04 -2.22 -1.97
N GLY A 582 -20.18 -2.61 -2.55
CA GLY A 582 -20.47 -4.01 -2.93
C GLY A 582 -20.63 -4.93 -1.73
N LEU A 583 -21.19 -4.42 -0.63
CA LEU A 583 -21.40 -5.14 0.63
C LEU A 583 -22.89 -5.41 0.89
N ASP A 584 -23.61 -5.82 -0.16
CA ASP A 584 -25.02 -6.18 -0.09
C ASP A 584 -25.23 -7.29 0.94
N SER A 585 -25.88 -6.93 2.06
CA SER A 585 -26.27 -7.83 3.14
C SER A 585 -27.76 -8.15 3.02
N GLU A 586 -28.17 -9.35 3.42
CA GLU A 586 -29.49 -9.91 3.13
C GLU A 586 -30.68 -9.10 3.70
N GLU A 587 -31.86 -9.36 3.13
CA GLU A 587 -33.10 -8.61 3.26
C GLU A 587 -33.47 -8.19 4.71
N PHE A 588 -33.65 -6.88 4.91
CA PHE A 588 -34.36 -6.36 6.08
C PHE A 588 -35.84 -6.72 5.96
N VAL A 589 -36.25 -7.81 6.61
CA VAL A 589 -37.67 -8.20 6.71
C VAL A 589 -38.37 -7.24 7.67
N ASP A 590 -39.18 -6.33 7.12
CA ASP A 590 -40.14 -5.55 7.91
C ASP A 590 -41.12 -6.50 8.62
N VAL A 591 -41.22 -6.36 9.95
CA VAL A 591 -42.20 -7.06 10.79
C VAL A 591 -43.12 -6.00 11.41
N GLU A 592 -44.40 -6.03 11.03
CA GLU A 592 -45.47 -5.19 11.63
C GLU A 592 -45.84 -5.61 13.06
#